data_AF-C7GHC9-F1
#
_entry.id   AF-C7GHC9-F1
#
_cell.length_a   1.000
_cell.length_b   1.000
_cell.length_c   1.000
_cell.angle_alpha   90.00
_cell.angle_beta   90.00
_cell.angle_gamma   90.00
#
_symmetry.space_group_name_H-M   'P 1'
#
loop_
_entity.id
_entity.type
_entity.pdbx_description
1 polymer ?
#
loop_
_entity_poly.entity_id
_entity_poly.type
_entity_poly.pdbx_seq_one_letter_code
_entity_poly.pdbx_strand_id
1 'polypeptide(L)'
;MAKRTVYHGGYTPVEDPEICVGRNIKDFGVGFYCTIIKEQAQRWARRYDAKIVSIYDVRLNQDLNIKEFREMTDEWLDFIFCMWSD
;
A
#
# COMPACT_ATOMS: atom_id res chain seq x y z
N MET A 1 -12.15 -17.07 1.36
CA MET A 1 -11.23 -16.11 2.01
C MET A 1 -11.95 -14.79 2.23
N ALA A 2 -11.67 -14.10 3.34
CA ALA A 2 -12.34 -12.84 3.67
C ALA A 2 -11.92 -11.73 2.68
N LYS A 3 -12.91 -11.01 2.17
CA LYS A 3 -12.74 -9.82 1.34
C LYS A 3 -12.55 -8.63 2.29
N ARG A 4 -11.58 -7.75 2.01
CA ARG A 4 -11.29 -6.57 2.85
C ARG A 4 -11.25 -5.33 1.98
N THR A 5 -11.90 -4.26 2.41
CA THR A 5 -11.80 -2.96 1.75
C THR A 5 -10.57 -2.22 2.26
N VAL A 6 -9.79 -1.67 1.33
CA VAL A 6 -8.59 -0.88 1.60
C VAL A 6 -8.61 0.41 0.81
N TYR A 7 -7.88 1.40 1.28
CA TYR A 7 -7.87 2.77 0.77
C TYR A 7 -6.44 3.21 0.46
N HIS A 8 -6.25 3.87 -0.68
CA HIS A 8 -5.01 4.55 -1.03
C HIS A 8 -5.29 6.05 -1.19
N GLY A 9 -4.45 6.90 -0.59
CA GLY A 9 -4.53 8.35 -0.74
C GLY A 9 -3.38 8.85 -1.59
N GLY A 10 -3.68 9.49 -2.72
CA GLY A 10 -2.69 9.93 -3.69
C GLY A 10 -3.17 11.12 -4.53
N TYR A 11 -2.48 11.36 -5.63
CA TYR A 11 -2.74 12.47 -6.56
C TYR A 11 -3.25 12.03 -7.94
N THR A 12 -3.17 10.73 -8.24
CA THR A 12 -3.63 10.13 -9.48
C THR A 12 -4.47 8.91 -9.14
N PRO A 13 -5.62 8.68 -9.80
CA PRO A 13 -6.35 7.43 -9.66
C PRO A 13 -5.46 6.26 -10.11
N VAL A 14 -5.49 5.16 -9.37
CA VAL A 14 -4.87 3.90 -9.80
C VAL A 14 -6.03 2.96 -10.12
N GLU A 15 -6.32 2.81 -11.41
CA GLU A 15 -7.51 2.10 -11.89
C GLU A 15 -7.32 0.59 -11.84
N ASP A 16 -6.19 0.11 -12.37
CA ASP A 16 -5.85 -1.30 -12.50
C ASP A 16 -4.58 -1.64 -11.72
N PRO A 17 -4.68 -1.90 -10.40
CA PRO A 17 -3.52 -2.26 -9.59
C PRO A 17 -3.06 -3.70 -9.87
N GLU A 18 -1.76 -3.87 -10.10
CA GLU A 18 -1.15 -5.17 -10.43
C GLU A 18 -0.06 -5.57 -9.44
N ILE A 19 0.15 -6.88 -9.29
CA ILE A 19 1.29 -7.43 -8.54
C ILE A 19 2.46 -7.61 -9.51
N CYS A 20 3.40 -6.68 -9.46
CA CYS A 20 4.57 -6.66 -10.34
C CYS A 20 5.79 -7.31 -9.69
N VAL A 21 6.67 -7.93 -10.48
CA VAL A 21 7.99 -8.42 -10.04
C VAL A 21 9.06 -7.59 -10.71
N GLY A 22 9.97 -6.98 -9.93
CA GLY A 22 11.04 -6.14 -10.48
C GLY A 22 11.65 -5.17 -9.47
N ARG A 23 12.54 -4.30 -9.95
CA ARG A 23 13.08 -3.16 -9.16
C ARG A 23 12.08 -2.00 -9.19
N ASN A 24 12.10 -1.15 -8.16
CA ASN A 24 11.28 0.08 -8.07
C ASN A 24 9.75 -0.16 -8.12
N ILE A 25 9.29 -1.34 -7.71
CA ILE A 25 7.86 -1.68 -7.55
C ILE A 25 7.29 -1.29 -6.18
N LYS A 26 8.11 -0.65 -5.34
CA LYS A 26 7.74 -0.12 -4.01
C LYS A 26 7.11 1.28 -4.16
N ASP A 27 6.58 1.84 -3.08
CA ASP A 27 5.92 3.15 -3.04
C ASP A 27 6.82 4.34 -3.45
N PHE A 28 8.15 4.18 -3.39
CA PHE A 28 9.10 5.16 -3.91
C PHE A 28 9.34 5.06 -5.44
N GLY A 29 8.73 4.06 -6.08
CA GLY A 29 8.68 3.91 -7.53
C GLY A 29 7.23 3.87 -8.01
N VAL A 30 6.82 2.79 -8.69
CA VAL A 30 5.47 2.66 -9.26
C VAL A 30 4.48 1.97 -8.32
N GLY A 31 4.93 1.51 -7.16
CA GLY A 31 4.07 0.90 -6.15
C GLY A 31 3.28 1.94 -5.36
N PHE A 32 2.36 1.48 -4.52
CA PHE A 32 1.64 2.34 -3.60
C PHE A 32 1.17 1.58 -2.35
N TYR A 33 1.08 2.28 -1.21
CA TYR A 33 0.50 1.68 0.01
C TYR A 33 -1.01 1.87 0.12
N CYS A 34 -1.65 0.87 0.73
CA CYS A 34 -3.04 0.92 1.14
C CYS A 34 -3.17 0.83 2.66
N THR A 35 -4.28 1.33 3.19
CA THR A 35 -4.66 1.22 4.61
C THR A 35 -6.12 0.77 4.74
N ILE A 36 -6.47 0.12 5.84
CA ILE A 36 -7.87 -0.18 6.18
C ILE A 36 -8.61 1.02 6.78
N ILE A 37 -7.88 2.09 7.13
CA ILE A 37 -8.41 3.28 7.80
C ILE A 37 -8.64 4.39 6.78
N LYS A 38 -9.89 4.65 6.41
CA LYS A 38 -10.25 5.63 5.37
C LYS A 38 -9.72 7.03 5.69
N GLU A 39 -9.81 7.46 6.95
CA GLU A 39 -9.37 8.77 7.41
C GLU A 39 -7.86 8.95 7.26
N GLN A 40 -7.09 7.86 7.37
CA GLN A 40 -5.65 7.88 7.17
C GLN A 40 -5.32 8.10 5.69
N ALA A 41 -5.99 7.40 4.77
CA ALA A 41 -5.84 7.63 3.33
C ALA A 41 -6.24 9.06 2.94
N GLN A 42 -7.33 9.60 3.51
CA GLN A 42 -7.71 10.99 3.29
C GLN A 42 -6.65 11.98 3.75
N ARG A 43 -6.02 11.74 4.92
CA ARG A 43 -4.89 12.56 5.40
C ARG A 43 -3.69 12.48 4.46
N TRP A 44 -3.43 11.33 3.86
CA TRP A 44 -2.36 11.18 2.87
C TRP A 44 -2.66 11.98 1.59
N ALA A 45 -3.86 11.85 1.04
CA ALA A 45 -4.29 12.57 -0.16
C ALA A 45 -4.23 14.10 0.00
N ARG A 46 -4.48 14.63 1.21
CA ARG A 46 -4.44 16.08 1.50
C ARG A 46 -3.09 16.74 1.22
N ARG A 47 -2.00 15.97 1.13
CA ARG A 47 -0.65 16.48 0.82
C ARG A 47 -0.49 16.90 -0.64
N TYR A 48 -1.43 16.51 -1.50
CA TYR A 48 -1.39 16.78 -2.92
C TYR A 48 -2.45 17.84 -3.32
N ASP A 49 -2.21 18.53 -4.43
CA ASP A 49 -3.18 19.47 -5.00
C ASP A 49 -4.46 18.73 -5.42
N ALA A 50 -4.29 17.71 -6.25
CA ALA A 50 -5.31 16.72 -6.56
C ALA A 50 -5.42 15.72 -5.39
N LYS A 51 -6.55 15.71 -4.70
CA LYS A 51 -6.76 14.92 -3.48
C LYS A 51 -7.64 13.72 -3.80
N ILE A 52 -7.01 12.59 -4.11
CA ILE A 52 -7.71 11.39 -4.57
C ILE A 52 -7.59 10.30 -3.53
N VAL A 53 -8.73 9.64 -3.23
CA VAL A 53 -8.77 8.45 -2.40
C VAL A 53 -9.32 7.30 -3.24
N SER A 54 -8.45 6.39 -3.64
CA SER A 54 -8.83 5.17 -4.34
C SER A 54 -9.30 4.11 -3.34
N ILE A 55 -10.31 3.33 -3.73
CA ILE A 55 -10.93 2.30 -2.88
C ILE A 55 -10.81 0.97 -3.60
N TYR A 56 -10.28 -0.03 -2.92
CA TYR A 56 -10.13 -1.37 -3.46
C TYR A 56 -10.72 -2.40 -2.52
N ASP A 57 -11.18 -3.48 -3.12
CA ASP A 57 -11.52 -4.68 -2.40
C ASP A 57 -10.46 -5.75 -2.66
N VAL A 58 -9.70 -6.09 -1.62
CA VAL A 58 -8.63 -7.08 -1.71
C VAL A 58 -9.08 -8.44 -1.18
N ARG A 59 -8.64 -9.49 -1.87
CA ARG A 59 -8.68 -10.88 -1.40
C ARG A 59 -7.24 -11.38 -1.39
N LEU A 60 -6.73 -11.74 -0.22
CA LEU A 60 -5.35 -12.24 -0.11
C LEU A 60 -5.25 -13.61 -0.76
N ASN A 61 -4.50 -13.70 -1.86
CA ASN A 61 -4.17 -14.97 -2.48
C ASN A 61 -3.10 -15.68 -1.65
N GLN A 62 -3.47 -16.77 -0.97
CA GLN A 62 -2.56 -17.54 -0.12
C GLN A 62 -1.50 -18.33 -0.90
N ASP A 63 -1.62 -18.41 -2.23
CA ASP A 63 -0.59 -19.00 -3.10
C ASP A 63 0.62 -18.06 -3.29
N LEU A 64 0.50 -16.80 -2.87
CA LEU A 64 1.59 -15.82 -2.89
C LEU A 64 2.48 -15.93 -1.65
N ASN A 65 3.74 -15.53 -1.78
CA ASN A 65 4.62 -15.35 -0.63
C ASN A 65 4.25 -14.06 0.12
N ILE A 66 3.41 -14.17 1.15
CA ILE A 66 2.93 -13.05 1.95
C ILE A 66 3.79 -12.90 3.21
N LYS A 67 4.44 -11.74 3.36
CA LYS A 67 5.10 -11.34 4.61
C LYS A 67 4.11 -10.54 5.46
N GLU A 68 3.70 -11.10 6.59
CA GLU A 68 2.77 -10.48 7.53
C GLU A 68 3.48 -10.11 8.83
N PHE A 69 3.24 -8.88 9.30
CA PHE A 69 3.65 -8.41 10.62
C PHE A 69 2.40 -8.16 11.46
N ARG A 70 2.27 -8.85 12.59
CA ARG A 70 1.11 -8.70 13.50
C ARG A 70 1.23 -7.47 14.41
N GLU A 71 2.46 -7.04 14.66
CA GLU A 71 2.81 -5.94 15.55
C GLU A 71 3.90 -5.09 14.90
N MET A 72 4.03 -3.83 15.34
CA MET A 72 5.10 -2.93 14.92
C MET A 72 6.39 -3.28 15.67
N THR A 73 7.08 -4.31 15.21
CA THR A 73 8.35 -4.80 15.77
C THR A 73 9.56 -4.13 15.12
N ASP A 74 10.76 -4.34 15.68
CA ASP A 74 12.03 -3.93 15.04
C ASP A 74 12.19 -4.55 13.65
N GLU A 75 11.77 -5.82 13.47
CA GLU A 75 11.79 -6.46 12.14
C GLU A 75 10.86 -5.75 11.15
N TRP A 76 9.70 -5.28 11.60
CA TRP A 76 8.81 -4.46 10.78
C TRP A 76 9.47 -3.14 10.42
N LEU A 77 10.10 -2.46 11.40
CA LEU A 77 10.85 -1.21 11.17
C LEU A 77 11.99 -1.41 10.17
N ASP A 78 12.77 -2.48 10.31
CA ASP A 78 13.86 -2.84 9.40
C ASP A 78 13.34 -3.10 7.99
N PHE A 79 12.21 -3.81 7.87
CA PHE A 79 11.57 -4.03 6.58
C PHE A 79 11.13 -2.71 5.94
N ILE A 80 10.51 -1.81 6.70
CA ILE A 80 10.16 -0.48 6.21
C ILE A 80 11.42 0.28 5.80
N PHE A 81 12.44 0.35 6.63
CA PHE A 81 13.66 1.13 6.38
C PHE A 81 14.43 0.63 5.15
N CYS A 82 14.55 -0.68 4.97
CA CYS A 82 15.14 -1.28 3.77
C CYS A 82 14.39 -0.91 2.48
N MET A 83 13.13 -0.45 2.56
CA MET A 83 12.42 0.07 1.38
C MET A 83 12.85 1.49 0.97
N TRP A 84 13.54 2.23 1.83
CA TRP A 84 13.99 3.60 1.58
C TRP A 84 15.42 3.69 1.04
N SER A 85 16.19 2.61 1.11
CA SER A 85 17.64 2.59 0.84
C SER A 85 18.05 2.00 -0.52
N ASP A 86 17.15 1.97 -1.52
CA ASP A 86 17.50 1.67 -2.92
C ASP A 86 17.85 2.96 -3.69
#